data_AF-E0CQV3-F1
#
_entry.id   AF-E0CQV3-F1
#
_cell.length_a   1.000
_cell.length_b   1.000
_cell.length_c   1.000
_cell.angle_alpha   90.00
_cell.angle_beta   90.00
_cell.angle_gamma   90.00
#
_symmetry.space_group_name_H-M   'P 1'
#
loop_
_entity.id
_entity.type
_entity.pdbx_description
1 polymer ?
#
loop_
_entity_poly.entity_id
_entity_poly.type
_entity_poly.pdbx_seq_one_letter_code
_entity_poly.pdbx_strand_id
1 'polypeptide(L)'
;MRPGFDDELWAHFSRLPTRYALDVNVERAEDVLTHKRLLQLAHDPATRPALEVRLVQVHPISGGIHGDSDPSNPLKKVDAQSHYHTSQRSTHPPSTFGLLPNMKVLVEAKNSHVQDGEGDVDANLRFWRLMHEVIISTNDKPKLLSQLTSLLSDIGLNIQEAHAFSTTDGYSLDVFVVEGWAHEETEQLRNVLLKEIQMIEKQPWSEFQLISPGREQGHPEKQLIPSHINLTIDGADVWEIDATLLKFENKIASGSYGDLYKGTFCSQDVAIKVLKTQHLNEDMWREFSQEVYIMRKVRHKNIVQFIGACTRPPSLCIVTEFMFGGSVYDFLHKQKGSFKLPSLLKVAIDVSKGMNYLHQNDIIHRDLKAANILMDENKVVKVADFGVARVQAQSGVMTAETGTYRWMAPEVIEHKPYDHKADVFSFGIVLWELLTGKLPYEHLTPLQAAVGVVQKGLRPTIPSHTYPSLVKLIKRCWHQEPSLRPEFTEIMEILQQIASKVVEKKREILEGRGKRQKEKSI
;
A
#
# COMPACT_ATOMS: atom_id res chain seq x y z
N MET A 1 -26.41 18.09 27.73
CA MET A 1 -25.37 19.13 27.47
C MET A 1 -25.04 19.09 25.99
N ARG A 2 -24.60 20.19 25.37
CA ARG A 2 -23.94 20.09 24.05
C ARG A 2 -22.55 19.49 24.26
N PRO A 3 -22.04 18.63 23.35
CA PRO A 3 -20.66 18.15 23.43
C PRO A 3 -19.68 19.32 23.44
N GLY A 4 -18.54 19.16 24.10
CA GLY A 4 -17.44 20.12 24.05
C GLY A 4 -16.77 20.17 22.68
N PHE A 5 -15.99 21.22 22.42
CA PHE A 5 -15.19 21.31 21.20
C PHE A 5 -14.26 20.08 21.04
N ASP A 6 -13.66 19.63 22.14
CA ASP A 6 -12.79 18.46 22.18
C ASP A 6 -13.55 17.17 21.87
N ASP A 7 -14.78 17.01 22.37
CA ASP A 7 -15.64 15.85 22.07
C ASP A 7 -15.99 15.81 20.57
N GLU A 8 -16.33 16.95 19.98
CA GLU A 8 -16.63 17.04 18.54
C GLU A 8 -15.40 16.82 17.66
N LEU A 9 -14.22 17.24 18.12
CA LEU A 9 -12.95 17.02 17.41
C LEU A 9 -12.53 15.55 17.50
N TRP A 10 -12.70 14.94 18.67
CA TRP A 10 -12.49 13.51 18.87
C TRP A 10 -13.46 12.68 18.00
N ALA A 11 -14.73 13.06 17.93
CA ALA A 11 -15.74 12.46 17.07
C ALA A 11 -15.50 12.69 15.56
N HIS A 12 -14.63 13.63 15.17
CA HIS A 12 -14.15 13.80 13.80
C HIS A 12 -12.97 12.87 13.50
N PHE A 13 -11.99 12.79 14.39
CA PHE A 13 -10.86 11.88 14.20
C PHE A 13 -11.25 10.41 14.33
N SER A 14 -12.21 10.06 15.19
CA SER A 14 -12.62 8.67 15.42
C SER A 14 -13.42 8.04 14.28
N ARG A 15 -14.04 8.85 13.41
CA ARG A 15 -14.77 8.36 12.23
C ARG A 15 -13.89 8.21 10.98
N LEU A 16 -12.67 8.76 11.00
CA LEU A 16 -11.74 8.75 9.89
C LEU A 16 -10.64 7.68 10.10
N PRO A 17 -10.05 7.12 9.03
CA PRO A 17 -8.98 6.12 9.16
C PRO A 17 -7.76 6.71 9.86
N THR A 18 -7.03 5.93 10.67
CA THR A 18 -5.89 6.43 11.46
C THR A 18 -4.79 7.13 10.62
N ARG A 19 -4.68 6.81 9.31
CA ARG A 19 -3.80 7.54 8.39
C ARG A 19 -4.11 9.04 8.29
N TYR A 20 -5.38 9.44 8.39
CA TYR A 20 -5.81 10.84 8.35
C TYR A 20 -5.10 11.69 9.42
N ALA A 21 -4.92 11.14 10.63
CA ALA A 21 -4.20 11.82 11.72
C ALA A 21 -2.67 11.83 11.55
N LEU A 22 -2.12 11.05 10.61
CA LEU A 22 -0.70 11.07 10.23
C LEU A 22 -0.47 12.01 9.03
N ASP A 23 -1.44 12.09 8.13
CA ASP A 23 -1.41 12.92 6.93
C ASP A 23 -1.65 14.42 7.28
N VAL A 24 -2.43 14.70 8.33
CA VAL A 24 -2.73 16.06 8.81
C VAL A 24 -1.82 16.44 9.99
N ASN A 25 -0.76 17.21 9.69
CA ASN A 25 0.26 17.68 10.65
C ASN A 25 -0.27 18.73 11.67
N VAL A 26 0.44 18.88 12.80
CA VAL A 26 0.07 19.71 13.96
C VAL A 26 -0.11 21.20 13.65
N GLU A 27 0.52 21.72 12.59
CA GLU A 27 0.39 23.12 12.15
C GLU A 27 -0.90 23.40 11.35
N ARG A 28 -1.80 22.41 11.18
CA ARG A 28 -2.87 22.40 10.16
C ARG A 28 -4.29 22.31 10.73
N ALA A 29 -4.57 23.06 11.79
CA ALA A 29 -5.90 23.07 12.41
C ALA A 29 -7.02 23.49 11.44
N GLU A 30 -6.73 24.38 10.48
CA GLU A 30 -7.71 24.84 9.48
C GLU A 30 -8.19 23.70 8.57
N ASP A 31 -7.30 22.81 8.13
CA ASP A 31 -7.65 21.67 7.28
C ASP A 31 -8.58 20.69 8.03
N VAL A 32 -8.29 20.43 9.31
CA VAL A 32 -9.17 19.61 10.17
C VAL A 32 -10.57 20.23 10.27
N LEU A 33 -10.66 21.54 10.40
CA LEU A 33 -11.94 22.26 10.49
C LEU A 33 -12.70 22.25 9.16
N THR A 34 -12.02 22.45 8.02
CA THR A 34 -12.63 22.34 6.68
C THR A 34 -13.13 20.91 6.43
N HIS A 35 -12.31 19.89 6.69
CA HIS A 35 -12.72 18.48 6.53
C HIS A 35 -13.90 18.11 7.42
N LYS A 36 -13.89 18.53 8.70
CA LYS A 36 -15.01 18.33 9.64
C LYS A 36 -16.28 19.00 9.12
N ARG A 37 -16.18 20.25 8.65
CA ARG A 37 -17.30 21.00 8.09
C ARG A 37 -17.87 20.35 6.83
N LEU A 38 -17.02 19.89 5.91
CA LEU A 38 -17.47 19.27 4.66
C LEU A 38 -18.15 17.92 4.91
N LEU A 39 -17.61 17.09 5.81
CA LEU A 39 -18.28 15.85 6.24
C LEU A 39 -19.63 16.14 6.92
N GLN A 40 -19.71 17.17 7.76
CA GLN A 40 -20.98 17.61 8.36
C GLN A 40 -21.99 18.12 7.31
N LEU A 41 -21.55 18.88 6.30
CA LEU A 41 -22.40 19.31 5.20
C LEU A 41 -22.83 18.14 4.30
N ALA A 42 -22.00 17.12 4.14
CA ALA A 42 -22.38 15.91 3.41
C ALA A 42 -23.51 15.15 4.12
N HIS A 43 -23.70 15.27 5.44
CA HIS A 43 -24.78 14.59 6.16
C HIS A 43 -26.19 15.07 5.74
N ASP A 44 -26.36 16.33 5.35
CA ASP A 44 -27.63 16.86 4.84
C ASP A 44 -27.75 16.59 3.32
N PRO A 45 -28.77 15.85 2.84
CA PRO A 45 -28.99 15.63 1.42
C PRO A 45 -29.15 16.91 0.58
N ALA A 46 -29.57 18.04 1.19
CA ALA A 46 -29.71 19.32 0.50
C ALA A 46 -28.37 20.00 0.19
N THR A 47 -27.30 19.68 0.93
CA THR A 47 -25.94 20.21 0.74
C THR A 47 -24.93 19.17 0.24
N ARG A 48 -25.42 18.00 -0.19
CA ARG A 48 -24.64 16.91 -0.79
C ARG A 48 -24.65 17.02 -2.33
N PRO A 49 -23.51 16.85 -3.03
CA PRO A 49 -22.14 16.73 -2.52
C PRO A 49 -21.64 18.05 -1.92
N ALA A 50 -20.87 17.97 -0.82
CA ALA A 50 -20.19 19.11 -0.24
C ALA A 50 -18.85 19.33 -0.95
N LEU A 51 -18.59 20.56 -1.42
CA LEU A 51 -17.38 20.92 -2.18
C LEU A 51 -16.73 22.22 -1.65
N GLU A 52 -15.42 22.15 -1.45
CA GLU A 52 -14.53 23.32 -1.30
C GLU A 52 -13.42 23.28 -2.37
N VAL A 53 -13.08 24.45 -2.91
CA VAL A 53 -11.96 24.62 -3.83
C VAL A 53 -11.15 25.83 -3.36
N ARG A 54 -9.84 25.67 -3.17
CA ARG A 54 -8.95 26.75 -2.71
C ARG A 54 -7.61 26.76 -3.46
N LEU A 55 -6.99 27.93 -3.58
CA LEU A 55 -5.67 28.09 -4.17
C LEU A 55 -4.58 27.68 -3.18
N VAL A 56 -3.58 26.95 -3.69
CA VAL A 56 -2.53 26.29 -2.91
C VAL A 56 -1.17 26.37 -3.63
N GLN A 57 -0.05 26.48 -2.90
CA GLN A 57 1.25 26.91 -3.46
C GLN A 57 2.37 25.85 -3.31
N VAL A 58 2.82 25.23 -4.41
CA VAL A 58 3.87 24.19 -4.40
C VAL A 58 5.29 24.74 -4.62
N HIS A 59 6.23 24.23 -3.83
CA HIS A 59 7.67 24.35 -4.04
C HIS A 59 8.17 23.31 -5.08
N PRO A 60 9.01 23.68 -6.05
CA PRO A 60 9.67 22.74 -6.94
C PRO A 60 10.59 21.81 -6.16
N ILE A 61 10.49 20.50 -6.43
CA ILE A 61 11.52 19.55 -6.02
C ILE A 61 12.79 19.91 -6.80
N SER A 62 13.89 20.22 -6.09
CA SER A 62 15.18 20.52 -6.71
C SER A 62 15.77 19.24 -7.33
N GLY A 63 15.41 18.98 -8.58
CA GLY A 63 16.04 17.96 -9.41
C GLY A 63 17.43 18.42 -9.83
N GLY A 64 18.45 17.62 -9.54
CA GLY A 64 19.84 17.96 -9.85
C GLY A 64 20.05 18.20 -11.35
N ILE A 65 20.58 19.38 -11.69
CA ILE A 65 20.95 19.72 -13.06
C ILE A 65 22.20 18.92 -13.44
N HIS A 66 22.09 18.14 -14.52
CA HIS A 66 23.24 17.59 -15.23
C HIS A 66 24.04 18.72 -15.87
N GLY A 67 25.33 18.78 -15.58
CA GLY A 67 26.29 19.63 -16.28
C GLY A 67 27.63 18.91 -16.42
N ASP A 68 27.91 18.39 -17.63
CA ASP A 68 29.24 17.86 -17.97
C ASP A 68 30.23 19.02 -18.15
N SER A 69 31.36 18.98 -17.42
CA SER A 69 32.66 19.55 -17.84
C SER A 69 33.79 18.99 -16.98
N ASP A 70 34.94 18.73 -17.61
CA ASP A 70 36.08 17.94 -17.09
C ASP A 70 37.11 18.82 -16.30
N PRO A 71 38.31 18.36 -15.84
CA PRO A 71 38.72 18.62 -14.46
C PRO A 71 40.03 19.42 -14.31
N SER A 72 40.18 20.16 -13.20
CA SER A 72 41.50 20.54 -12.68
C SER A 72 41.49 20.84 -11.17
N ASN A 73 42.61 20.54 -10.51
CA ASN A 73 42.89 20.57 -9.07
C ASN A 73 44.06 21.58 -8.84
N PRO A 74 44.56 21.94 -7.62
CA PRO A 74 44.10 21.74 -6.23
C PRO A 74 44.21 23.04 -5.34
N LEU A 75 44.24 22.89 -4.00
CA LEU A 75 44.52 23.85 -2.87
C LEU A 75 43.31 24.60 -2.27
N LYS A 76 43.11 24.77 -0.94
CA LYS A 76 43.75 24.36 0.36
C LYS A 76 42.60 23.82 1.27
N LYS A 77 42.72 22.83 2.17
CA LYS A 77 43.60 22.59 3.35
C LYS A 77 43.39 23.54 4.54
N VAL A 78 43.36 22.92 5.74
CA VAL A 78 43.24 23.49 7.12
C VAL A 78 41.79 23.83 7.55
N ASP A 79 41.21 23.34 8.66
CA ASP A 79 41.38 22.08 9.44
C ASP A 79 40.05 21.76 10.22
N ALA A 80 40.04 21.19 11.44
CA ALA A 80 38.85 20.64 12.14
C ALA A 80 38.83 20.86 13.69
N GLN A 81 37.79 20.29 14.36
CA GLN A 81 37.44 20.29 15.81
C GLN A 81 36.43 21.41 16.23
N SER A 82 35.33 21.18 16.97
CA SER A 82 34.82 19.99 17.71
C SER A 82 33.26 20.01 17.80
N HIS A 83 32.55 18.88 17.63
CA HIS A 83 31.82 18.09 18.67
C HIS A 83 30.68 18.84 19.43
N TYR A 84 29.44 18.35 19.63
CA TYR A 84 28.67 17.15 19.20
C TYR A 84 27.16 17.49 19.26
N HIS A 85 26.33 16.93 18.36
CA HIS A 85 24.98 16.34 18.63
C HIS A 85 24.24 16.05 17.32
N THR A 86 24.50 14.89 16.71
CA THR A 86 23.84 14.43 15.48
C THR A 86 22.66 13.49 15.79
N SER A 87 21.47 14.05 15.93
CA SER A 87 20.22 13.27 15.81
C SER A 87 19.95 12.98 14.33
N GLN A 88 20.27 11.78 13.86
CA GLN A 88 19.94 11.33 12.51
C GLN A 88 18.42 11.26 12.34
N ARG A 89 17.81 12.28 11.70
CA ARG A 89 16.44 12.20 11.20
C ARG A 89 16.43 11.52 9.83
N SER A 90 15.47 10.60 9.66
CA SER A 90 15.28 9.81 8.45
C SER A 90 15.07 10.69 7.22
N THR A 91 15.81 10.40 6.15
CA THR A 91 15.59 10.99 4.82
C THR A 91 14.49 10.25 4.07
N HIS A 92 13.23 10.51 4.46
CA HIS A 92 12.10 10.39 3.55
C HIS A 92 11.80 11.78 2.98
N PRO A 93 11.40 11.93 1.70
CA PRO A 93 10.74 13.15 1.27
C PRO A 93 9.45 13.31 2.10
N PRO A 94 9.16 14.51 2.64
CA PRO A 94 7.89 14.75 3.31
C PRO A 94 6.74 14.60 2.32
N SER A 95 5.58 14.18 2.81
CA SER A 95 4.33 14.23 2.05
C SER A 95 3.98 15.69 1.74
N THR A 96 3.70 15.98 0.46
CA THR A 96 3.38 17.33 -0.04
C THR A 96 1.94 17.78 0.25
N PHE A 97 1.16 16.92 0.92
CA PHE A 97 -0.13 17.22 1.56
C PHE A 97 -0.07 18.58 2.26
N GLY A 98 -0.98 19.51 1.95
CA GLY A 98 -1.15 20.80 2.63
C GLY A 98 -0.10 21.86 2.29
N LEU A 99 -0.49 22.85 1.49
CA LEU A 99 0.34 23.96 1.01
C LEU A 99 -0.19 25.29 1.56
N LEU A 100 0.65 26.32 1.66
CA LEU A 100 0.28 27.56 2.35
C LEU A 100 -0.86 28.35 1.64
N PRO A 101 -1.95 28.71 2.34
CA PRO A 101 -3.03 29.56 1.81
C PRO A 101 -2.72 31.07 1.75
N ASN A 102 -1.45 31.50 1.80
CA ASN A 102 -1.06 32.88 2.13
C ASN A 102 -1.24 33.92 1.00
N MET A 103 -2.51 34.17 0.64
CA MET A 103 -2.93 35.13 -0.39
C MET A 103 -2.83 36.61 0.03
N LYS A 104 -2.81 36.94 1.32
CA LYS A 104 -2.89 38.35 1.78
C LYS A 104 -1.65 39.20 1.48
N VAL A 105 -0.44 38.61 1.51
CA VAL A 105 0.81 39.38 1.36
C VAL A 105 1.12 39.73 -0.11
N LEU A 106 0.66 38.91 -1.07
CA LEU A 106 1.08 39.05 -2.48
C LEU A 106 0.15 39.95 -3.32
N VAL A 107 -1.13 40.06 -2.97
CA VAL A 107 -2.09 40.90 -3.73
C VAL A 107 -1.88 42.39 -3.42
N GLU A 108 -1.53 42.74 -2.19
CA GLU A 108 -1.21 44.12 -1.81
C GLU A 108 0.07 44.62 -2.53
N ALA A 109 1.07 43.75 -2.69
CA ALA A 109 2.31 44.06 -3.43
C ALA A 109 2.11 44.36 -4.93
N LYS A 110 0.98 43.93 -5.54
CA LYS A 110 0.65 44.24 -6.94
C LYS A 110 -0.05 45.60 -7.13
N ASN A 111 -0.61 46.19 -6.08
CA ASN A 111 -1.43 47.41 -6.16
C ASN A 111 -0.70 48.70 -5.73
N SER A 112 0.54 48.61 -5.23
CA SER A 112 1.37 49.77 -4.89
C SER A 112 2.42 50.06 -5.96
N HIS A 113 2.05 50.81 -7.00
CA HIS A 113 2.98 51.21 -8.07
C HIS A 113 3.30 52.71 -8.00
N VAL A 114 4.42 53.07 -7.36
CA VAL A 114 5.02 54.41 -7.45
C VAL A 114 6.54 54.30 -7.56
N GLN A 115 7.03 54.61 -8.77
CA GLN A 115 8.34 55.12 -9.20
C GLN A 115 9.69 54.69 -8.55
N ASP A 116 10.63 54.46 -9.47
CA ASP A 116 12.11 54.56 -9.41
C ASP A 116 12.96 53.42 -8.79
N GLY A 117 13.99 53.03 -9.56
CA GLY A 117 15.19 52.31 -9.08
C GLY A 117 15.36 50.86 -9.56
N GLU A 118 16.43 50.58 -10.32
CA GLU A 118 16.88 49.21 -10.61
C GLU A 118 17.40 48.52 -9.33
N GLY A 119 17.10 47.23 -9.13
CA GLY A 119 17.69 46.48 -8.00
C GLY A 119 17.04 45.13 -7.64
N ASP A 120 17.27 44.09 -8.45
CA ASP A 120 17.40 42.68 -8.03
C ASP A 120 16.35 42.06 -7.05
N VAL A 121 15.04 42.25 -7.28
CA VAL A 121 13.97 41.55 -6.53
C VAL A 121 13.12 40.59 -7.38
N ASP A 122 13.20 40.62 -8.71
CA ASP A 122 12.31 39.84 -9.61
C ASP A 122 12.64 38.34 -9.74
N ALA A 123 13.83 37.91 -9.28
CA ALA A 123 14.30 36.54 -9.51
C ALA A 123 13.57 35.47 -8.66
N ASN A 124 13.08 35.80 -7.45
CA ASN A 124 12.55 34.81 -6.50
C ASN A 124 11.04 34.50 -6.66
N LEU A 125 10.29 35.31 -7.41
CA LEU A 125 8.83 35.13 -7.54
C LEU A 125 8.43 34.06 -8.58
N ARG A 126 9.36 33.61 -9.43
CA ARG A 126 9.08 32.63 -10.51
C ARG A 126 9.17 31.16 -10.08
N PHE A 127 9.52 30.89 -8.82
CA PHE A 127 9.78 29.54 -8.30
C PHE A 127 8.58 28.86 -7.65
N TRP A 128 7.36 29.37 -7.81
CA TRP A 128 6.17 28.82 -7.14
C TRP A 128 5.08 28.48 -8.15
N ARG A 129 4.55 27.25 -8.10
CA ARG A 129 3.35 26.90 -8.87
C ARG A 129 2.12 27.02 -7.98
N LEU A 130 1.21 27.89 -8.39
CA LEU A 130 -0.15 27.90 -7.87
C LEU A 130 -0.91 26.72 -8.46
N MET A 131 -1.69 26.04 -7.63
CA MET A 131 -2.57 24.94 -8.00
C MET A 131 -3.89 25.09 -7.25
N HIS A 132 -4.88 24.29 -7.63
CA HIS A 132 -6.15 24.21 -6.93
C HIS A 132 -6.19 22.95 -6.08
N GLU A 133 -6.56 23.09 -4.81
CA GLU A 133 -6.96 21.96 -3.98
C GLU A 133 -8.49 21.87 -4.02
N VAL A 134 -8.99 20.70 -4.36
CA VAL A 134 -10.39 20.37 -4.54
C VAL A 134 -10.76 19.33 -3.49
N ILE A 135 -11.61 19.69 -2.54
CA ILE A 135 -12.04 18.82 -1.45
C ILE A 135 -13.52 18.49 -1.63
N ILE A 136 -13.82 17.21 -1.81
CA ILE A 136 -15.16 16.67 -2.05
C ILE A 136 -15.56 15.79 -0.86
N SER A 137 -16.81 15.90 -0.42
CA SER A 137 -17.41 14.93 0.50
C SER A 137 -18.84 14.57 0.08
N THR A 138 -19.11 13.26 -0.01
CA THR A 138 -20.41 12.68 -0.36
C THR A 138 -20.55 11.28 0.26
N ASN A 139 -21.60 10.53 -0.09
CA ASN A 139 -21.75 9.13 0.30
C ASN A 139 -20.56 8.31 -0.21
N ASP A 140 -19.96 7.47 0.63
CA ASP A 140 -19.00 6.48 0.14
C ASP A 140 -19.73 5.48 -0.76
N LYS A 141 -19.26 5.33 -1.99
CA LYS A 141 -19.88 4.51 -3.04
C LYS A 141 -18.79 3.77 -3.81
N PRO A 142 -19.01 2.50 -4.17
CA PRO A 142 -18.08 1.76 -5.04
C PRO A 142 -17.76 2.55 -6.31
N LYS A 143 -16.46 2.66 -6.63
CA LYS A 143 -15.91 3.39 -7.79
C LYS A 143 -16.01 4.93 -7.74
N LEU A 144 -16.51 5.55 -6.67
CA LEU A 144 -16.61 7.01 -6.54
C LEU A 144 -15.30 7.73 -6.89
N LEU A 145 -14.18 7.34 -6.26
CA LEU A 145 -12.86 7.92 -6.53
C LEU A 145 -12.45 7.83 -8.01
N SER A 146 -12.78 6.72 -8.69
CA SER A 146 -12.52 6.56 -10.12
C SER A 146 -13.42 7.46 -10.99
N GLN A 147 -14.67 7.68 -10.58
CA GLN A 147 -15.60 8.57 -11.28
C GLN A 147 -15.18 10.04 -11.11
N LEU A 148 -14.79 10.45 -9.89
CA LEU A 148 -14.24 11.78 -9.61
C LEU A 148 -12.93 12.01 -10.38
N THR A 149 -12.02 11.04 -10.40
CA THR A 149 -10.76 11.12 -11.16
C THR A 149 -11.01 11.27 -12.67
N SER A 150 -12.01 10.57 -13.23
CA SER A 150 -12.43 10.75 -14.63
C SER A 150 -12.96 12.15 -14.86
N LEU A 151 -13.95 12.58 -14.06
CA LEU A 151 -14.59 13.89 -14.15
C LEU A 151 -13.57 15.05 -14.10
N LEU A 152 -12.59 14.98 -13.19
CA LEU A 152 -11.52 15.97 -13.10
C LEU A 152 -10.69 16.00 -14.40
N SER A 153 -10.38 14.82 -14.96
CA SER A 153 -9.66 14.70 -16.23
C SER A 153 -10.48 15.20 -17.42
N ASP A 154 -11.79 14.95 -17.43
CA ASP A 154 -12.74 15.37 -18.48
C ASP A 154 -12.94 16.90 -18.48
N ILE A 155 -12.81 17.55 -17.32
CA ILE A 155 -12.76 19.02 -17.16
C ILE A 155 -11.39 19.60 -17.58
N GLY A 156 -10.38 18.76 -17.85
CA GLY A 156 -9.04 19.16 -18.27
C GLY A 156 -8.04 19.35 -17.12
N LEU A 157 -8.38 18.91 -15.91
CA LEU A 157 -7.54 19.07 -14.71
C LEU A 157 -6.54 17.91 -14.60
N ASN A 158 -5.26 18.25 -14.39
CA ASN A 158 -4.17 17.30 -14.21
C ASN A 158 -3.89 17.08 -12.72
N ILE A 159 -4.32 15.93 -12.19
CA ILE A 159 -4.18 15.56 -10.78
C ILE A 159 -2.71 15.28 -10.44
N GLN A 160 -2.11 16.10 -9.58
CA GLN A 160 -0.79 15.86 -9.01
C GLN A 160 -0.87 14.92 -7.80
N GLU A 161 -1.85 15.16 -6.93
CA GLU A 161 -2.05 14.43 -5.68
C GLU A 161 -3.53 14.12 -5.46
N ALA A 162 -3.80 12.98 -4.81
CA ALA A 162 -5.15 12.57 -4.45
C ALA A 162 -5.12 11.75 -3.15
N HIS A 163 -5.97 12.14 -2.20
CA HIS A 163 -6.10 11.52 -0.88
C HIS A 163 -7.58 11.24 -0.61
N ALA A 164 -7.94 9.96 -0.54
CA ALA A 164 -9.30 9.52 -0.28
C ALA A 164 -9.41 8.89 1.11
N PHE A 165 -10.44 9.27 1.86
CA PHE A 165 -10.74 8.75 3.20
C PHE A 165 -12.22 8.34 3.29
N SER A 166 -12.48 7.04 3.39
CA SER A 166 -13.79 6.52 3.78
C SER A 166 -14.00 6.70 5.28
N THR A 167 -15.17 7.19 5.70
CA THR A 167 -15.55 7.30 7.11
C THR A 167 -16.40 6.12 7.57
N THR A 168 -16.37 5.84 8.88
CA THR A 168 -17.14 4.74 9.48
C THR A 168 -18.66 4.95 9.45
N ASP A 169 -19.12 6.18 9.17
CA ASP A 169 -20.53 6.55 9.00
C ASP A 169 -21.00 6.59 7.54
N GLY A 170 -20.19 6.09 6.59
CA GLY A 170 -20.59 5.84 5.21
C GLY A 170 -20.43 7.03 4.25
N TYR A 171 -19.52 7.96 4.56
CA TYR A 171 -19.18 9.10 3.71
C TYR A 171 -17.73 8.98 3.21
N SER A 172 -17.42 9.69 2.13
CA SER A 172 -16.05 9.89 1.66
C SER A 172 -15.60 11.32 1.95
N LEU A 173 -14.28 11.48 2.06
CA LEU A 173 -13.58 12.75 2.01
C LEU A 173 -12.43 12.58 1.01
N ASP A 174 -12.55 13.21 -0.15
CA ASP A 174 -11.63 13.08 -1.28
C ASP A 174 -10.96 14.44 -1.55
N VAL A 175 -9.65 14.52 -1.32
CA VAL A 175 -8.82 15.72 -1.50
C VAL A 175 -7.93 15.55 -2.72
N PHE A 176 -8.05 16.42 -3.71
CA PHE A 176 -7.22 16.41 -4.92
C PHE A 176 -6.43 17.72 -5.04
N VAL A 177 -5.15 17.63 -5.41
CA VAL A 177 -4.36 18.81 -5.84
C VAL A 177 -4.21 18.74 -7.35
N VAL A 178 -4.68 19.76 -8.05
CA VAL A 178 -4.80 19.77 -9.52
C VAL A 178 -4.18 21.01 -10.17
N GLU A 179 -3.59 20.81 -11.35
CA GLU A 179 -3.07 21.83 -12.26
C GLU A 179 -3.99 21.90 -13.51
N GLY A 180 -4.02 23.01 -14.24
CA GLY A 180 -4.75 23.12 -15.52
C GLY A 180 -5.96 24.06 -15.55
N TRP A 181 -6.23 24.81 -14.48
CA TRP A 181 -7.27 25.86 -14.46
C TRP A 181 -6.68 27.23 -14.10
N ALA A 182 -7.27 28.31 -14.62
CA ALA A 182 -6.83 29.68 -14.33
C ALA A 182 -7.08 30.05 -12.85
N HIS A 183 -6.12 30.68 -12.20
CA HIS A 183 -6.19 30.93 -10.75
C HIS A 183 -7.27 31.97 -10.40
N GLU A 184 -7.47 32.94 -11.29
CA GLU A 184 -8.49 33.98 -11.24
C GLU A 184 -9.93 33.41 -11.31
N GLU A 185 -10.09 32.17 -11.77
CA GLU A 185 -11.39 31.54 -12.06
C GLU A 185 -11.77 30.42 -11.06
N THR A 186 -11.21 30.46 -9.85
CA THR A 186 -11.42 29.45 -8.80
C THR A 186 -12.90 29.19 -8.47
N GLU A 187 -13.73 30.24 -8.41
CA GLU A 187 -15.19 30.07 -8.22
C GLU A 187 -15.90 29.53 -9.47
N GLN A 188 -15.37 29.75 -10.69
CA GLN A 188 -15.92 29.12 -11.89
C GLN A 188 -15.64 27.61 -11.87
N LEU A 189 -14.41 27.21 -11.55
CA LEU A 189 -14.01 25.81 -11.36
C LEU A 189 -14.92 25.12 -10.32
N ARG A 190 -15.16 25.77 -9.18
CA ARG A 190 -16.08 25.29 -8.15
C ARG A 190 -17.49 25.03 -8.68
N ASN A 191 -18.04 25.97 -9.47
CA ASN A 191 -19.38 25.86 -10.03
C ASN A 191 -19.49 24.75 -11.09
N VAL A 192 -18.45 24.57 -11.93
CA VAL A 192 -18.38 23.45 -12.89
C VAL A 192 -18.35 22.11 -12.14
N LEU A 193 -17.47 21.97 -11.13
CA LEU A 193 -17.36 20.75 -10.34
C LEU A 193 -18.66 20.41 -9.60
N LEU A 194 -19.31 21.37 -8.94
CA LEU A 194 -20.61 21.14 -8.28
C LEU A 194 -21.65 20.59 -9.26
N LYS A 195 -21.74 21.16 -10.46
CA LYS A 195 -22.71 20.76 -11.47
C LYS A 195 -22.44 19.35 -11.98
N GLU A 196 -21.19 19.03 -12.34
CA GLU A 196 -20.85 17.73 -12.92
C GLU A 196 -20.87 16.60 -11.88
N ILE A 197 -20.46 16.85 -10.61
CA ILE A 197 -20.54 15.83 -9.55
C ILE A 197 -22.02 15.53 -9.20
N GLN A 198 -22.92 16.52 -9.22
CA GLN A 198 -24.36 16.27 -9.06
C GLN A 198 -24.95 15.40 -10.18
N MET A 199 -24.35 15.36 -11.38
CA MET A 199 -24.77 14.46 -12.45
C MET A 199 -24.39 13.00 -12.18
N ILE A 200 -23.25 12.77 -11.53
CA ILE A 200 -22.82 11.42 -11.08
C ILE A 200 -23.80 10.88 -10.04
N GLU A 201 -24.24 11.69 -9.08
CA GLU A 201 -25.15 11.24 -8.01
C GLU A 201 -26.57 10.91 -8.48
N LYS A 202 -27.02 11.50 -9.60
CA LYS A 202 -28.39 11.32 -10.14
C LYS A 202 -28.55 10.09 -11.07
N GLN A 203 -27.48 9.35 -11.34
CA GLN A 203 -27.52 8.10 -12.11
C GLN A 203 -28.22 6.98 -11.31
N PRO A 204 -29.33 6.37 -11.80
CA PRO A 204 -30.00 5.28 -11.11
C PRO A 204 -29.15 4.00 -11.13
N TRP A 205 -28.98 3.37 -9.97
CA TRP A 205 -28.32 2.07 -9.86
C TRP A 205 -29.36 0.97 -10.06
N SER A 206 -29.14 0.07 -11.03
CA SER A 206 -29.99 -1.11 -11.21
C SER A 206 -29.75 -2.10 -10.07
N GLU A 207 -30.74 -2.26 -9.21
CA GLU A 207 -30.73 -3.17 -8.06
C GLU A 207 -30.52 -4.62 -8.50
N PHE A 208 -29.44 -5.25 -8.01
CA PHE A 208 -29.37 -6.71 -7.97
C PHE A 208 -30.13 -7.20 -6.73
N GLN A 209 -31.23 -7.90 -6.96
CA GLN A 209 -32.19 -8.31 -5.95
C GLN A 209 -31.58 -9.23 -4.88
N LEU A 210 -31.58 -8.77 -3.64
CA LEU A 210 -31.43 -9.64 -2.47
C LEU A 210 -32.75 -10.40 -2.25
N ILE A 211 -32.72 -11.72 -2.47
CA ILE A 211 -33.83 -12.61 -2.15
C ILE A 211 -33.90 -12.78 -0.63
N SER A 212 -34.89 -12.13 -0.01
CA SER A 212 -35.20 -12.29 1.41
C SER A 212 -36.24 -13.39 1.64
N PRO A 213 -35.99 -14.39 2.49
CA PRO A 213 -37.05 -15.24 3.05
C PRO A 213 -37.54 -14.72 4.40
N GLY A 214 -38.88 -14.61 4.54
CA GLY A 214 -39.59 -14.82 5.80
C GLY A 214 -39.44 -13.79 6.94
N ARG A 215 -40.45 -12.94 7.10
CA ARG A 215 -40.74 -12.31 8.41
C ARG A 215 -41.38 -13.34 9.35
N GLU A 216 -40.90 -13.43 10.58
CA GLU A 216 -41.77 -13.62 11.75
C GLU A 216 -41.40 -12.61 12.85
N GLN A 217 -42.37 -12.19 13.65
CA GLN A 217 -42.25 -11.07 14.59
C GLN A 217 -42.00 -11.58 16.03
N GLY A 218 -41.09 -10.91 16.75
CA GLY A 218 -40.83 -11.11 18.18
C GLY A 218 -40.29 -9.83 18.82
N HIS A 219 -40.63 -9.59 20.09
CA HIS A 219 -40.40 -8.32 20.80
C HIS A 219 -38.92 -8.03 21.14
N PRO A 220 -38.54 -6.75 21.42
CA PRO A 220 -37.15 -6.36 21.59
C PRO A 220 -36.61 -6.64 23.01
N GLU A 221 -35.80 -7.68 23.15
CA GLU A 221 -34.87 -7.83 24.28
C GLU A 221 -33.47 -7.31 23.92
N LYS A 222 -32.83 -6.63 24.88
CA LYS A 222 -31.45 -6.16 24.76
C LYS A 222 -30.50 -7.35 24.78
N GLN A 223 -30.11 -7.86 23.62
CA GLN A 223 -29.06 -8.88 23.54
C GLN A 223 -27.70 -8.24 23.83
N LEU A 224 -27.06 -8.71 24.91
CA LEU A 224 -25.65 -8.47 25.17
C LEU A 224 -24.82 -9.21 24.11
N ILE A 225 -23.64 -8.66 23.82
CA ILE A 225 -22.61 -9.27 22.96
C ILE A 225 -22.33 -10.71 23.47
N PRO A 226 -22.44 -11.75 22.62
CA PRO A 226 -22.15 -13.13 23.04
C PRO A 226 -20.70 -13.28 23.50
N SER A 227 -20.50 -13.68 24.75
CA SER A 227 -19.16 -13.79 25.36
C SER A 227 -18.35 -15.01 24.92
N HIS A 228 -18.91 -15.91 24.10
CA HIS A 228 -18.29 -17.17 23.71
C HIS A 228 -18.60 -17.54 22.25
N ILE A 229 -17.60 -18.06 21.56
CA ILE A 229 -17.78 -18.74 20.27
C ILE A 229 -18.06 -20.22 20.55
N ASN A 230 -19.26 -20.70 20.23
CA ASN A 230 -19.52 -22.13 20.05
C ASN A 230 -19.03 -22.57 18.67
N LEU A 231 -17.70 -22.58 18.49
CA LEU A 231 -17.08 -23.42 17.45
C LEU A 231 -17.33 -24.87 17.84
N THR A 232 -17.81 -25.69 16.91
CA THR A 232 -18.00 -27.13 17.13
C THR A 232 -16.67 -27.75 17.55
N ILE A 233 -16.60 -28.22 18.81
CA ILE A 233 -15.39 -28.77 19.41
C ILE A 233 -15.21 -30.21 18.92
N ASP A 234 -14.69 -30.35 17.70
CA ASP A 234 -14.11 -31.62 17.26
C ASP A 234 -12.79 -31.83 18.01
N GLY A 235 -12.77 -32.85 18.87
CA GLY A 235 -11.85 -32.95 20.02
C GLY A 235 -10.42 -33.40 19.72
N ALA A 236 -9.69 -32.70 18.85
CA ALA A 236 -8.28 -32.99 18.56
C ALA A 236 -7.35 -31.77 18.42
N ASP A 237 -7.88 -30.54 18.45
CA ASP A 237 -7.19 -29.37 17.89
C ASP A 237 -6.86 -28.32 18.98
N VAL A 238 -5.76 -28.53 19.72
CA VAL A 238 -5.27 -27.60 20.77
C VAL A 238 -4.37 -26.51 20.15
N TRP A 239 -4.99 -25.59 19.40
CA TRP A 239 -4.33 -24.42 18.79
C TRP A 239 -4.62 -23.10 19.53
N GLU A 240 -5.59 -23.09 20.44
CA GLU A 240 -5.84 -21.95 21.33
C GLU A 240 -4.72 -21.89 22.37
N ILE A 241 -3.98 -20.78 22.38
CA ILE A 241 -2.87 -20.56 23.31
C ILE A 241 -3.37 -19.74 24.50
N ASP A 242 -3.05 -20.18 25.72
CA ASP A 242 -3.15 -19.32 26.89
C ASP A 242 -2.10 -18.21 26.79
N ALA A 243 -2.54 -16.95 26.72
CA ALA A 243 -1.69 -15.79 26.56
C ALA A 243 -0.62 -15.65 27.67
N THR A 244 -0.83 -16.25 28.85
CA THR A 244 0.17 -16.28 29.94
C THR A 244 1.40 -17.14 29.63
N LEU A 245 1.30 -18.06 28.65
CA LEU A 245 2.40 -18.90 28.17
C LEU A 245 3.27 -18.19 27.11
N LEU A 246 2.81 -17.06 26.58
CA LEU A 246 3.55 -16.25 25.61
C LEU A 246 4.49 -15.27 26.33
N LYS A 247 5.78 -15.33 26.00
CA LYS A 247 6.76 -14.35 26.46
C LYS A 247 7.05 -13.37 25.34
N PHE A 248 6.71 -12.11 25.56
CA PHE A 248 7.01 -11.03 24.62
C PHE A 248 8.46 -10.55 24.80
N GLU A 249 9.14 -10.35 23.68
CA GLU A 249 10.48 -9.76 23.61
C GLU A 249 10.39 -8.40 22.89
N ASN A 250 11.23 -8.15 21.89
CA ASN A 250 11.24 -6.90 21.14
C ASN A 250 10.05 -6.78 20.16
N LYS A 251 9.46 -5.59 20.08
CA LYS A 251 8.54 -5.22 19.00
C LYS A 251 9.32 -5.16 17.67
N ILE A 252 8.84 -5.84 16.64
CA ILE A 252 9.43 -5.92 15.30
C ILE A 252 8.82 -4.85 14.40
N ALA A 253 7.48 -4.72 14.42
CA ALA A 253 6.75 -3.81 13.55
C ALA A 253 5.46 -3.29 14.21
N SER A 254 4.93 -2.21 13.65
CA SER A 254 3.60 -1.66 13.95
C SER A 254 2.86 -1.50 12.62
N GLY A 255 1.71 -2.15 12.48
CA GLY A 255 0.82 -2.03 11.33
C GLY A 255 -0.52 -1.38 11.68
N SER A 256 -1.38 -1.30 10.67
CA SER A 256 -2.79 -0.91 10.74
C SER A 256 -3.58 -1.83 11.69
N TYR A 257 -3.58 -3.13 11.44
CA TYR A 257 -4.37 -4.13 12.19
C TYR A 257 -3.79 -4.51 13.55
N GLY A 258 -2.49 -4.26 13.80
CA GLY A 258 -1.83 -4.81 14.96
C GLY A 258 -0.36 -4.44 15.10
N ASP A 259 0.25 -4.96 16.16
CA ASP A 259 1.67 -4.85 16.46
C ASP A 259 2.32 -6.23 16.41
N LEU A 260 3.47 -6.35 15.74
CA LEU A 260 4.19 -7.61 15.59
C LEU A 260 5.37 -7.63 16.55
N TYR A 261 5.45 -8.67 17.38
CA TYR A 261 6.51 -8.88 18.36
C TYR A 261 7.30 -10.15 18.07
N LYS A 262 8.58 -10.15 18.41
CA LYS A 262 9.32 -11.40 18.68
C LYS A 262 8.89 -11.88 20.06
N GLY A 263 8.83 -13.19 20.24
CA GLY A 263 8.61 -13.78 21.55
C GLY A 263 9.06 -15.23 21.60
N THR A 264 8.78 -15.88 22.73
CA THR A 264 8.96 -17.32 22.90
C THR A 264 7.68 -17.99 23.42
N PHE A 265 7.41 -19.18 22.89
CA PHE A 265 6.32 -20.08 23.31
C PHE A 265 6.88 -21.50 23.42
N CYS A 266 6.68 -22.17 24.55
CA CYS A 266 7.24 -23.52 24.80
C CYS A 266 8.75 -23.66 24.45
N SER A 267 9.55 -22.63 24.73
CA SER A 267 10.98 -22.52 24.39
C SER A 267 11.33 -22.47 22.89
N GLN A 268 10.35 -22.26 22.02
CA GLN A 268 10.54 -21.97 20.60
C GLN A 268 10.39 -20.47 20.33
N ASP A 269 11.25 -19.91 19.47
CA ASP A 269 11.11 -18.54 18.95
C ASP A 269 9.86 -18.41 18.05
N VAL A 270 9.03 -17.41 18.35
CA VAL A 270 7.77 -17.15 17.65
C VAL A 270 7.61 -15.69 17.25
N ALA A 271 6.82 -15.44 16.21
CA ALA A 271 6.29 -14.12 15.90
C ALA A 271 4.86 -14.02 16.43
N ILE A 272 4.55 -12.93 17.15
CA ILE A 272 3.26 -12.70 17.80
C ILE A 272 2.63 -11.44 17.21
N LYS A 273 1.61 -11.61 16.37
CA LYS A 273 0.81 -10.53 15.75
C LYS A 273 -0.34 -10.19 16.70
N VAL A 274 -0.19 -9.14 17.51
CA VAL A 274 -1.19 -8.69 18.49
C VAL A 274 -2.15 -7.71 17.84
N LEU A 275 -3.46 -8.00 17.91
CA LEU A 275 -4.50 -7.11 17.40
C LEU A 275 -4.73 -5.94 18.36
N LYS A 276 -4.89 -4.73 17.82
CA LYS A 276 -5.12 -3.51 18.63
C LYS A 276 -6.57 -3.49 19.15
N THR A 277 -6.77 -3.97 20.37
CA THR A 277 -8.11 -4.21 20.94
C THR A 277 -8.94 -2.95 21.17
N GLN A 278 -8.30 -1.78 21.27
CA GLN A 278 -8.91 -0.46 21.50
C GLN A 278 -9.79 0.08 20.35
N HIS A 279 -9.83 -0.58 19.19
CA HIS A 279 -10.69 -0.21 18.05
C HIS A 279 -11.43 -1.41 17.42
N LEU A 280 -11.66 -2.50 18.16
CA LEU A 280 -12.34 -3.69 17.62
C LEU A 280 -13.78 -3.38 17.20
N ASN A 281 -14.03 -3.50 15.90
CA ASN A 281 -15.37 -3.61 15.33
C ASN A 281 -15.61 -5.05 14.82
N GLU A 282 -16.84 -5.35 14.39
CA GLU A 282 -17.22 -6.68 13.91
C GLU A 282 -16.40 -7.14 12.69
N ASP A 283 -15.97 -6.20 11.85
CA ASP A 283 -15.20 -6.52 10.64
C ASP A 283 -13.75 -6.88 10.96
N MET A 284 -13.06 -6.15 11.84
CA MET A 284 -11.74 -6.54 12.36
C MET A 284 -11.79 -7.90 13.06
N TRP A 285 -12.86 -8.18 13.81
CA TRP A 285 -13.06 -9.48 14.44
C TRP A 285 -13.27 -10.60 13.41
N ARG A 286 -14.04 -10.33 12.35
CA ARG A 286 -14.27 -11.24 11.23
C ARG A 286 -12.99 -11.51 10.45
N GLU A 287 -12.19 -10.50 10.18
CA GLU A 287 -10.88 -10.61 9.51
C GLU A 287 -9.89 -11.42 10.33
N PHE A 288 -9.77 -11.15 11.63
CA PHE A 288 -8.96 -11.95 12.55
C PHE A 288 -9.40 -13.42 12.60
N SER A 289 -10.71 -13.65 12.73
CA SER A 289 -11.30 -15.00 12.73
C SER A 289 -11.05 -15.74 11.41
N GLN A 290 -11.14 -15.03 10.29
CA GLN A 290 -10.87 -15.54 8.94
C GLN A 290 -9.38 -15.85 8.74
N GLU A 291 -8.47 -14.99 9.22
CA GLU A 291 -7.03 -15.21 9.19
C GLU A 291 -6.67 -16.46 9.99
N VAL A 292 -7.12 -16.58 11.25
CA VAL A 292 -6.92 -17.79 12.09
C VAL A 292 -7.49 -19.05 11.41
N TYR A 293 -8.69 -18.97 10.82
CA TYR A 293 -9.31 -20.10 10.13
C TYR A 293 -8.51 -20.56 8.89
N ILE A 294 -7.98 -19.63 8.08
CA ILE A 294 -7.11 -19.96 6.95
C ILE A 294 -5.79 -20.53 7.46
N MET A 295 -5.16 -19.88 8.44
CA MET A 295 -3.86 -20.28 8.99
C MET A 295 -3.87 -21.67 9.64
N ARG A 296 -4.98 -22.09 10.25
CA ARG A 296 -5.17 -23.47 10.74
C ARG A 296 -5.21 -24.53 9.64
N LYS A 297 -5.65 -24.18 8.43
CA LYS A 297 -5.81 -25.12 7.31
C LYS A 297 -4.55 -25.29 6.46
N VAL A 298 -3.64 -24.31 6.49
CA VAL A 298 -2.44 -24.32 5.63
C VAL A 298 -1.23 -24.90 6.35
N ARG A 299 -0.62 -25.93 5.75
CA ARG A 299 0.62 -26.53 6.26
C ARG A 299 1.54 -26.93 5.11
N HIS A 300 2.51 -26.07 4.80
CA HIS A 300 3.46 -26.29 3.72
C HIS A 300 4.81 -25.63 4.02
N LYS A 301 5.91 -26.24 3.60
CA LYS A 301 7.29 -25.79 3.91
C LYS A 301 7.67 -24.40 3.37
N ASN A 302 6.90 -23.86 2.42
CA ASN A 302 7.07 -22.53 1.85
C ASN A 302 5.92 -21.56 2.22
N ILE A 303 5.22 -21.86 3.32
CA ILE A 303 4.17 -21.05 3.94
C ILE A 303 4.55 -20.91 5.41
N VAL A 304 4.37 -19.74 6.00
CA VAL A 304 4.65 -19.51 7.42
C VAL A 304 3.75 -20.39 8.28
N GLN A 305 4.37 -21.24 9.11
CA GLN A 305 3.70 -22.19 9.98
C GLN A 305 2.95 -21.44 11.09
N PHE A 306 1.63 -21.62 11.10
CA PHE A 306 0.78 -21.30 12.25
C PHE A 306 1.14 -22.20 13.44
N ILE A 307 1.29 -21.61 14.61
CA ILE A 307 1.56 -22.31 15.88
C ILE A 307 0.31 -22.30 16.77
N GLY A 308 -0.41 -21.18 16.81
CA GLY A 308 -1.66 -21.05 17.53
C GLY A 308 -2.17 -19.61 17.54
N ALA A 309 -3.25 -19.36 18.28
CA ALA A 309 -3.81 -18.03 18.47
C ALA A 309 -4.36 -17.87 19.88
N CYS A 310 -4.39 -16.64 20.37
CA CYS A 310 -5.21 -16.25 21.52
C CYS A 310 -6.45 -15.56 20.95
N THR A 311 -7.64 -16.13 21.12
CA THR A 311 -8.90 -15.60 20.55
C THR A 311 -9.78 -14.90 21.59
N ARG A 312 -9.30 -14.78 22.83
CA ARG A 312 -10.05 -14.20 23.95
C ARG A 312 -9.52 -12.81 24.34
N PRO A 313 -10.39 -11.79 24.47
CA PRO A 313 -10.02 -10.52 25.08
C PRO A 313 -9.44 -10.71 26.51
N PRO A 314 -8.51 -9.85 26.96
CA PRO A 314 -8.04 -8.62 26.32
C PRO A 314 -6.91 -8.83 25.29
N SER A 315 -6.47 -10.06 25.04
CA SER A 315 -5.25 -10.37 24.28
C SER A 315 -5.55 -11.20 23.03
N LEU A 316 -5.98 -10.53 21.95
CA LEU A 316 -6.11 -11.16 20.64
C LEU A 316 -4.75 -11.22 19.95
N CYS A 317 -4.26 -12.41 19.60
CA CYS A 317 -3.05 -12.52 18.78
C CYS A 317 -2.98 -13.79 17.95
N ILE A 318 -2.21 -13.72 16.86
CA ILE A 318 -1.84 -14.86 16.02
C ILE A 318 -0.36 -15.15 16.27
N VAL A 319 -0.03 -16.43 16.49
CA VAL A 319 1.33 -16.90 16.80
C VAL A 319 1.82 -17.80 15.67
N THR A 320 2.97 -17.45 15.11
CA THR A 320 3.60 -18.18 14.01
C THR A 320 5.06 -18.49 14.32
N GLU A 321 5.70 -19.35 13.54
CA GLU A 321 7.16 -19.47 13.57
C GLU A 321 7.85 -18.11 13.34
N PHE A 322 9.00 -17.91 14.00
CA PHE A 322 9.81 -16.71 13.80
C PHE A 322 10.76 -16.84 12.61
N MET A 323 10.72 -15.86 11.71
CA MET A 323 11.51 -15.85 10.48
C MET A 323 12.73 -14.93 10.62
N PHE A 324 13.84 -15.48 11.14
CA PHE A 324 15.06 -14.74 11.50
C PHE A 324 15.67 -13.87 10.39
N GLY A 325 15.50 -14.24 9.12
CA GLY A 325 16.00 -13.48 7.97
C GLY A 325 15.18 -12.24 7.61
N GLY A 326 14.04 -12.02 8.28
CA GLY A 326 13.13 -10.91 8.01
C GLY A 326 12.43 -11.04 6.65
N SER A 327 11.91 -9.92 6.14
CA SER A 327 11.28 -9.89 4.82
C SER A 327 12.29 -9.73 3.69
N VAL A 328 11.94 -10.24 2.51
CA VAL A 328 12.68 -9.98 1.26
C VAL A 328 12.72 -8.49 0.94
N TYR A 329 11.66 -7.74 1.26
CA TYR A 329 11.64 -6.28 1.13
C TYR A 329 12.73 -5.60 1.97
N ASP A 330 12.89 -6.01 3.23
CA ASP A 330 13.92 -5.45 4.11
C ASP A 330 15.33 -5.79 3.61
N PHE A 331 15.54 -7.03 3.16
CA PHE A 331 16.81 -7.46 2.58
C PHE A 331 17.18 -6.65 1.33
N LEU A 332 16.25 -6.45 0.38
CA LEU A 332 16.51 -5.69 -0.84
C LEU A 332 16.67 -4.19 -0.55
N HIS A 333 15.71 -3.58 0.15
CA HIS A 333 15.58 -2.12 0.18
C HIS A 333 16.23 -1.44 1.38
N LYS A 334 16.22 -2.09 2.57
CA LYS A 334 16.87 -1.55 3.79
C LYS A 334 18.32 -1.99 3.89
N GLN A 335 18.60 -3.27 3.69
CA GLN A 335 19.95 -3.84 3.79
C GLN A 335 20.77 -3.69 2.49
N LYS A 336 20.15 -3.21 1.39
CA LYS A 336 20.76 -3.10 0.04
C LYS A 336 21.33 -4.44 -0.48
N GLY A 337 20.71 -5.53 -0.07
CA GLY A 337 21.01 -6.88 -0.55
C GLY A 337 20.60 -7.08 -2.01
N SER A 338 21.19 -8.10 -2.64
CA SER A 338 20.83 -8.49 -4.01
C SER A 338 20.94 -10.01 -4.20
N PHE A 339 20.05 -10.57 -5.01
CA PHE A 339 20.09 -11.99 -5.35
C PHE A 339 20.85 -12.23 -6.65
N LYS A 340 21.91 -13.03 -6.59
CA LYS A 340 22.50 -13.62 -7.81
C LYS A 340 21.51 -14.62 -8.41
N LEU A 341 21.49 -14.75 -9.74
CA LEU A 341 20.51 -15.55 -10.48
C LEU A 341 20.20 -16.94 -9.88
N PRO A 342 21.17 -17.77 -9.42
CA PRO A 342 20.83 -19.05 -8.79
C PRO A 342 20.02 -18.92 -7.49
N SER A 343 20.33 -17.93 -6.66
CA SER A 343 19.60 -17.66 -5.41
C SER A 343 18.22 -17.07 -5.71
N LEU A 344 18.12 -16.15 -6.68
CA LEU A 344 16.85 -15.60 -7.16
C LEU A 344 15.92 -16.72 -7.61
N LEU A 345 16.41 -17.66 -8.40
CA LEU A 345 15.62 -18.80 -8.88
C LEU A 345 15.19 -19.70 -7.71
N LYS A 346 16.04 -19.95 -6.71
CA LYS A 346 15.62 -20.67 -5.49
C LYS A 346 14.47 -19.96 -4.79
N VAL A 347 14.61 -18.65 -4.52
CA VAL A 347 13.58 -17.80 -3.87
C VAL A 347 12.27 -17.85 -4.66
N ALA A 348 12.33 -17.63 -5.98
CA ALA A 348 11.17 -17.65 -6.87
C ALA A 348 10.46 -19.01 -6.89
N ILE A 349 11.22 -20.11 -6.95
CA ILE A 349 10.69 -21.48 -6.92
C ILE A 349 10.02 -21.77 -5.57
N ASP A 350 10.62 -21.33 -4.46
CA ASP A 350 10.07 -21.55 -3.12
C ASP A 350 8.77 -20.77 -2.90
N VAL A 351 8.70 -19.49 -3.30
CA VAL A 351 7.44 -18.72 -3.33
C VAL A 351 6.40 -19.39 -4.22
N SER A 352 6.79 -19.85 -5.41
CA SER A 352 5.86 -20.52 -6.36
C SER A 352 5.24 -21.78 -5.77
N LYS A 353 5.99 -22.59 -5.01
CA LYS A 353 5.44 -23.76 -4.31
C LYS A 353 4.43 -23.37 -3.23
N GLY A 354 4.71 -22.31 -2.47
CA GLY A 354 3.79 -21.77 -1.46
C GLY A 354 2.47 -21.34 -2.08
N MET A 355 2.54 -20.51 -3.13
CA MET A 355 1.36 -20.03 -3.85
C MET A 355 0.58 -21.17 -4.54
N ASN A 356 1.27 -22.11 -5.17
CA ASN A 356 0.64 -23.29 -5.77
C ASN A 356 -0.16 -24.09 -4.74
N TYR A 357 0.38 -24.30 -3.54
CA TYR A 357 -0.32 -24.98 -2.46
C TYR A 357 -1.57 -24.20 -2.01
N LEU A 358 -1.50 -22.87 -1.87
CA LEU A 358 -2.67 -22.05 -1.52
C LEU A 358 -3.78 -22.19 -2.56
N HIS A 359 -3.43 -22.07 -3.85
CA HIS A 359 -4.37 -22.15 -4.96
C HIS A 359 -4.98 -23.55 -5.10
N GLN A 360 -4.23 -24.61 -4.80
CA GLN A 360 -4.75 -25.99 -4.73
C GLN A 360 -5.69 -26.26 -3.54
N ASN A 361 -5.80 -25.33 -2.58
CA ASN A 361 -6.72 -25.38 -1.44
C ASN A 361 -7.78 -24.26 -1.52
N ASP A 362 -8.05 -23.73 -2.71
CA ASP A 362 -9.04 -22.66 -3.00
C ASP A 362 -8.81 -21.36 -2.20
N ILE A 363 -7.57 -21.07 -1.79
CA ILE A 363 -7.18 -19.87 -1.04
C ILE A 363 -6.47 -18.89 -1.98
N ILE A 364 -7.02 -17.68 -2.11
CA ILE A 364 -6.39 -16.56 -2.84
C ILE A 364 -5.70 -15.66 -1.82
N HIS A 365 -4.43 -15.31 -2.06
CA HIS A 365 -3.62 -14.53 -1.10
C HIS A 365 -3.93 -13.03 -1.13
N ARG A 366 -4.16 -12.46 -2.33
CA ARG A 366 -4.57 -11.07 -2.60
C ARG A 366 -3.54 -9.97 -2.28
N ASP A 367 -2.57 -10.23 -1.42
CA ASP A 367 -1.50 -9.28 -1.03
C ASP A 367 -0.10 -9.92 -1.12
N LEU A 368 0.20 -10.56 -2.24
CA LEU A 368 1.54 -11.11 -2.49
C LEU A 368 2.54 -10.00 -2.87
N LYS A 369 3.44 -9.64 -1.95
CA LYS A 369 4.47 -8.61 -2.11
C LYS A 369 5.77 -9.02 -1.41
N ALA A 370 6.91 -8.39 -1.72
CA ALA A 370 8.19 -8.74 -1.10
C ALA A 370 8.23 -8.56 0.44
N ALA A 371 7.36 -7.75 1.03
CA ALA A 371 7.23 -7.61 2.47
C ALA A 371 6.59 -8.85 3.13
N ASN A 372 5.73 -9.56 2.40
CA ASN A 372 5.00 -10.76 2.84
C ASN A 372 5.73 -12.06 2.44
N ILE A 373 6.99 -11.93 2.01
CA ILE A 373 7.86 -13.05 1.66
C ILE A 373 9.01 -13.03 2.66
N LEU A 374 9.02 -14.00 3.59
CA LEU A 374 9.93 -14.06 4.72
C LEU A 374 11.02 -15.11 4.51
N MET A 375 12.19 -14.88 5.12
CA MET A 375 13.36 -15.77 5.04
C MET A 375 13.72 -16.35 6.40
N ASP A 376 14.08 -17.63 6.43
CA ASP A 376 14.71 -18.24 7.61
C ASP A 376 16.25 -18.09 7.57
N GLU A 377 16.90 -18.53 8.65
CA GLU A 377 18.37 -18.61 8.77
C GLU A 377 19.05 -19.43 7.65
N ASN A 378 18.34 -20.42 7.10
CA ASN A 378 18.81 -21.34 6.06
C ASN A 378 18.51 -20.85 4.63
N LYS A 379 18.00 -19.61 4.49
CA LYS A 379 17.58 -18.98 3.22
C LYS A 379 16.53 -19.82 2.50
N VAL A 380 15.67 -20.51 3.24
CA VAL A 380 14.37 -21.00 2.78
C VAL A 380 13.40 -19.84 2.86
N VAL A 381 12.53 -19.75 1.86
CA VAL A 381 11.57 -18.65 1.73
C VAL A 381 10.16 -19.18 2.01
N LYS A 382 9.39 -18.41 2.77
CA LYS A 382 8.00 -18.71 3.11
C LYS A 382 7.10 -17.50 2.83
N VAL A 383 5.91 -17.79 2.34
CA VAL A 383 4.83 -16.80 2.11
C VAL A 383 4.07 -16.58 3.43
N ALA A 384 3.73 -15.33 3.73
CA ALA A 384 3.21 -14.87 5.02
C ALA A 384 2.08 -13.84 4.86
N ASP A 385 1.44 -13.49 5.98
CA ASP A 385 0.36 -12.49 6.14
C ASP A 385 -0.92 -12.79 5.33
N PHE A 386 -1.89 -13.42 6.01
CA PHE A 386 -3.13 -13.91 5.42
C PHE A 386 -4.35 -13.04 5.77
N GLY A 387 -4.16 -11.84 6.34
CA GLY A 387 -5.25 -10.99 6.82
C GLY A 387 -6.31 -10.66 5.76
N VAL A 388 -5.89 -10.46 4.50
CA VAL A 388 -6.78 -10.22 3.35
C VAL A 388 -7.08 -11.48 2.53
N ALA A 389 -6.49 -12.64 2.87
CA ALA A 389 -6.73 -13.88 2.14
C ALA A 389 -8.19 -14.34 2.33
N ARG A 390 -8.76 -15.00 1.31
CA ARG A 390 -10.15 -15.50 1.33
C ARG A 390 -10.25 -16.83 0.58
N VAL A 391 -11.27 -17.61 0.93
CA VAL A 391 -11.68 -18.81 0.18
C VAL A 391 -12.44 -18.37 -1.08
N GLN A 392 -12.18 -19.03 -2.21
CA GLN A 392 -12.64 -18.62 -3.55
C GLN A 392 -14.15 -18.39 -3.71
N ALA A 393 -14.99 -18.98 -2.87
CA ALA A 393 -16.45 -18.82 -2.89
C ALA A 393 -16.97 -17.42 -2.44
N GLN A 394 -16.09 -16.52 -1.98
CA GLN A 394 -16.47 -15.17 -1.54
C GLN A 394 -16.06 -14.10 -2.57
N SER A 395 -17.06 -13.52 -3.26
CA SER A 395 -16.88 -12.44 -4.24
C SER A 395 -16.19 -11.23 -3.60
N GLY A 396 -14.96 -10.95 -4.04
CA GLY A 396 -14.05 -10.05 -3.35
C GLY A 396 -14.25 -8.58 -3.69
N VAL A 397 -15.00 -7.85 -2.86
CA VAL A 397 -14.74 -6.41 -2.66
C VAL A 397 -13.61 -6.29 -1.64
N MET A 398 -12.58 -5.49 -1.94
CA MET A 398 -11.44 -5.27 -1.05
C MET A 398 -11.31 -3.78 -0.74
N THR A 399 -11.19 -3.45 0.54
CA THR A 399 -10.72 -2.15 1.02
C THR A 399 -9.21 -2.07 0.79
N ALA A 400 -8.80 -1.61 -0.40
CA ALA A 400 -7.40 -1.61 -0.78
C ALA A 400 -6.55 -0.68 0.12
N GLU A 401 -5.58 -1.25 0.82
CA GLU A 401 -4.55 -0.48 1.51
C GLU A 401 -3.66 0.24 0.50
N THR A 402 -3.58 1.57 0.62
CA THR A 402 -2.90 2.44 -0.35
C THR A 402 -1.41 2.14 -0.55
N GLY A 403 -0.77 1.38 0.35
CA GLY A 403 0.63 0.97 0.24
C GLY A 403 0.90 -0.19 -0.71
N THR A 404 -0.10 -1.02 -1.06
CA THR A 404 0.13 -2.30 -1.78
C THR A 404 -0.10 -2.22 -3.29
N TYR A 405 -0.68 -1.13 -3.78
CA TYR A 405 -0.98 -0.87 -5.19
C TYR A 405 0.16 -1.17 -6.19
N ARG A 406 1.43 -1.03 -5.78
CA ARG A 406 2.60 -1.32 -6.62
C ARG A 406 2.70 -2.78 -7.07
N TRP A 407 2.10 -3.73 -6.35
CA TRP A 407 2.08 -5.15 -6.69
C TRP A 407 0.71 -5.63 -7.20
N MET A 408 -0.36 -4.83 -7.07
CA MET A 408 -1.73 -5.26 -7.37
C MET A 408 -1.99 -5.40 -8.88
N ALA A 409 -2.79 -6.40 -9.23
CA ALA A 409 -3.26 -6.62 -10.60
C ALA A 409 -4.30 -5.55 -11.02
N PRO A 410 -4.38 -5.20 -12.32
CA PRO A 410 -5.27 -4.14 -12.81
C PRO A 410 -6.74 -4.41 -12.45
N GLU A 411 -7.22 -5.65 -12.58
CA GLU A 411 -8.60 -6.02 -12.25
C GLU A 411 -8.93 -5.86 -10.76
N VAL A 412 -7.95 -6.01 -9.86
CA VAL A 412 -8.12 -5.79 -8.42
C VAL A 412 -8.17 -4.28 -8.12
N ILE A 413 -7.31 -3.49 -8.77
CA ILE A 413 -7.32 -2.01 -8.66
C ILE A 413 -8.66 -1.45 -9.17
N GLU A 414 -9.19 -1.99 -10.27
CA GLU A 414 -10.49 -1.61 -10.85
C GLU A 414 -11.71 -2.16 -10.08
N HIS A 415 -11.50 -2.94 -9.01
CA HIS A 415 -12.55 -3.61 -8.23
C HIS A 415 -13.49 -4.47 -9.12
N LYS A 416 -12.94 -5.10 -10.16
CA LYS A 416 -13.63 -6.09 -10.99
C LYS A 416 -13.60 -7.45 -10.28
N PRO A 417 -14.49 -8.40 -10.64
CA PRO A 417 -14.35 -9.79 -10.21
C PRO A 417 -12.98 -10.34 -10.64
N TYR A 418 -12.26 -10.97 -9.72
CA TYR A 418 -10.94 -11.57 -9.94
C TYR A 418 -10.84 -12.93 -9.26
N ASP A 419 -9.90 -13.75 -9.75
CA ASP A 419 -9.59 -15.08 -9.25
C ASP A 419 -8.12 -15.14 -8.74
N HIS A 420 -7.57 -16.34 -8.64
CA HIS A 420 -6.18 -16.57 -8.20
C HIS A 420 -5.12 -16.02 -9.18
N LYS A 421 -5.49 -15.61 -10.40
CA LYS A 421 -4.58 -14.95 -11.36
C LYS A 421 -4.18 -13.54 -10.95
N ALA A 422 -4.88 -12.93 -9.99
CA ALA A 422 -4.42 -11.71 -9.32
C ALA A 422 -3.05 -11.95 -8.65
N ASP A 423 -2.89 -13.05 -7.90
CA ASP A 423 -1.63 -13.38 -7.22
C ASP A 423 -0.49 -13.66 -8.22
N VAL A 424 -0.81 -14.20 -9.40
CA VAL A 424 0.18 -14.45 -10.47
C VAL A 424 0.74 -13.14 -11.03
N PHE A 425 -0.10 -12.09 -11.15
CA PHE A 425 0.37 -10.76 -11.53
C PHE A 425 1.33 -10.20 -10.48
N SER A 426 0.93 -10.25 -9.21
CA SER A 426 1.73 -9.76 -8.09
C SER A 426 3.07 -10.51 -8.00
N PHE A 427 3.07 -11.82 -8.26
CA PHE A 427 4.29 -12.61 -8.39
C PHE A 427 5.18 -12.17 -9.56
N GLY A 428 4.60 -11.74 -10.68
CA GLY A 428 5.34 -11.12 -11.80
C GLY A 428 6.09 -9.85 -11.38
N ILE A 429 5.46 -9.01 -10.55
CA ILE A 429 6.11 -7.82 -9.97
C ILE A 429 7.21 -8.24 -8.97
N VAL A 430 6.94 -9.22 -8.10
CA VAL A 430 7.94 -9.77 -7.16
C VAL A 430 9.16 -10.35 -7.91
N LEU A 431 8.98 -11.07 -9.02
CA LEU A 431 10.10 -11.56 -9.84
C LEU A 431 10.97 -10.42 -10.39
N TRP A 432 10.36 -9.30 -10.79
CA TRP A 432 11.09 -8.11 -11.24
C TRP A 432 11.84 -7.42 -10.08
N GLU A 433 11.23 -7.34 -8.90
CA GLU A 433 11.82 -6.79 -7.69
C GLU A 433 13.03 -7.62 -7.22
N LEU A 434 12.90 -8.95 -7.19
CA LEU A 434 13.99 -9.89 -6.92
C LEU A 434 15.15 -9.77 -7.92
N LEU A 435 14.83 -9.51 -9.19
CA LEU A 435 15.79 -9.37 -10.29
C LEU A 435 16.59 -8.07 -10.23
N THR A 436 15.93 -6.97 -9.87
CA THR A 436 16.50 -5.62 -9.94
C THR A 436 17.00 -5.09 -8.60
N GLY A 437 16.48 -5.60 -7.49
CA GLY A 437 16.66 -5.01 -6.16
C GLY A 437 16.06 -3.60 -6.03
N LYS A 438 15.19 -3.19 -6.97
CA LYS A 438 14.55 -1.86 -7.02
C LYS A 438 13.10 -1.95 -6.54
N LEU A 439 12.63 -0.85 -5.96
CA LEU A 439 11.22 -0.71 -5.59
C LEU A 439 10.37 -0.64 -6.88
N PRO A 440 9.27 -1.40 -7.02
CA PRO A 440 8.42 -1.31 -8.21
C PRO A 440 7.85 0.10 -8.39
N TYR A 441 8.06 0.67 -9.57
CA TYR A 441 7.66 2.04 -9.92
C TYR A 441 8.25 3.11 -8.97
N GLU A 442 9.54 3.00 -8.62
CA GLU A 442 10.24 3.85 -7.62
C GLU A 442 10.06 5.37 -7.79
N HIS A 443 9.78 5.85 -9.02
CA HIS A 443 9.57 7.28 -9.34
C HIS A 443 8.12 7.75 -9.24
N LEU A 444 7.16 6.88 -8.92
CA LEU A 444 5.73 7.19 -8.80
C LEU A 444 5.25 6.96 -7.36
N THR A 445 4.20 7.67 -6.94
CA THR A 445 3.44 7.27 -5.73
C THR A 445 2.73 5.93 -5.96
N PRO A 446 2.34 5.19 -4.90
CA PRO A 446 1.61 3.93 -5.08
C PRO A 446 0.31 4.08 -5.88
N LEU A 447 -0.41 5.20 -5.69
CA LEU A 447 -1.65 5.49 -6.42
C LEU A 447 -1.36 5.85 -7.90
N GLN A 448 -0.35 6.68 -8.18
CA GLN A 448 0.09 6.96 -9.55
C GLN A 448 0.54 5.67 -10.28
N ALA A 449 1.19 4.75 -9.58
CA ALA A 449 1.53 3.43 -10.12
C ALA A 449 0.26 2.62 -10.45
N ALA A 450 -0.74 2.56 -9.56
CA ALA A 450 -2.03 1.91 -9.82
C ALA A 450 -2.74 2.49 -11.06
N VAL A 451 -2.88 3.82 -11.12
CA VAL A 451 -3.50 4.53 -12.25
C VAL A 451 -2.74 4.24 -13.55
N GLY A 452 -1.40 4.27 -13.53
CA GLY A 452 -0.56 3.93 -14.67
C GLY A 452 -0.72 2.47 -15.12
N VAL A 453 -0.80 1.52 -14.19
CA VAL A 453 -1.00 0.08 -14.47
C VAL A 453 -2.33 -0.17 -15.19
N VAL A 454 -3.41 0.48 -14.72
CA VAL A 454 -4.76 0.34 -15.26
C VAL A 454 -4.94 1.10 -16.58
N GLN A 455 -4.69 2.41 -16.60
CA GLN A 455 -5.02 3.27 -17.75
C GLN A 455 -4.00 3.19 -18.89
N LYS A 456 -2.71 2.98 -18.56
CA LYS A 456 -1.60 3.06 -19.53
C LYS A 456 -0.90 1.72 -19.76
N GLY A 457 -1.40 0.65 -19.16
CA GLY A 457 -0.76 -0.67 -19.20
C GLY A 457 0.67 -0.67 -18.64
N LEU A 458 1.00 0.27 -17.74
CA LEU A 458 2.37 0.49 -17.27
C LEU A 458 2.92 -0.78 -16.60
N ARG A 459 4.17 -1.12 -16.90
CA ARG A 459 4.92 -2.22 -16.27
C ARG A 459 6.37 -1.79 -15.99
N PRO A 460 7.04 -2.35 -14.97
CA PRO A 460 8.43 -2.01 -14.67
C PRO A 460 9.39 -2.43 -15.80
N THR A 461 10.40 -1.59 -16.09
CA THR A 461 11.38 -1.85 -17.15
C THR A 461 12.30 -3.02 -16.77
N ILE A 462 12.29 -4.09 -17.56
CA ILE A 462 13.19 -5.24 -17.36
C ILE A 462 14.57 -4.92 -17.96
N PRO A 463 15.69 -5.09 -17.23
CA PRO A 463 17.03 -4.85 -17.76
C PRO A 463 17.38 -5.73 -18.97
N SER A 464 18.05 -5.14 -19.96
CA SER A 464 18.38 -5.79 -21.25
C SER A 464 19.24 -7.05 -21.14
N HIS A 465 20.07 -7.15 -20.09
CA HIS A 465 20.97 -8.29 -19.84
C HIS A 465 20.29 -9.44 -19.04
N THR A 466 18.98 -9.40 -18.84
CA THR A 466 18.21 -10.42 -18.11
C THR A 466 18.13 -11.73 -18.90
N TYR A 467 18.14 -12.88 -18.21
CA TYR A 467 18.01 -14.20 -18.84
C TYR A 467 16.71 -14.31 -19.67
N PRO A 468 16.75 -14.57 -21.00
CA PRO A 468 15.58 -14.40 -21.86
C PRO A 468 14.32 -15.17 -21.46
N SER A 469 14.45 -16.39 -20.94
CA SER A 469 13.29 -17.17 -20.46
C SER A 469 12.66 -16.56 -19.20
N LEU A 470 13.45 -15.91 -18.34
CA LEU A 470 12.94 -15.19 -17.17
C LEU A 470 12.20 -13.91 -17.60
N VAL A 471 12.70 -13.19 -18.63
CA VAL A 471 11.99 -12.05 -19.24
C VAL A 471 10.61 -12.49 -19.77
N LYS A 472 10.56 -13.62 -20.49
CA LYS A 472 9.30 -14.19 -21.00
C LYS A 472 8.35 -14.57 -19.86
N LEU A 473 8.86 -15.20 -18.79
CA LEU A 473 8.07 -15.57 -17.62
C LEU A 473 7.46 -14.35 -16.94
N ILE A 474 8.28 -13.35 -16.57
CA ILE A 474 7.81 -12.09 -15.95
C ILE A 474 6.71 -11.44 -16.79
N LYS A 475 6.93 -11.34 -18.12
CA LYS A 475 5.95 -10.75 -19.04
C LYS A 475 4.62 -11.53 -19.14
N ARG A 476 4.65 -12.85 -18.97
CA ARG A 476 3.44 -13.69 -18.92
C ARG A 476 2.72 -13.58 -17.57
N CYS A 477 3.46 -13.52 -16.47
CA CYS A 477 2.89 -13.38 -15.13
C CYS A 477 2.07 -12.08 -14.98
N TRP A 478 2.63 -10.93 -15.42
CA TRP A 478 1.94 -9.64 -15.30
C TRP A 478 1.11 -9.22 -16.54
N HIS A 479 0.67 -10.20 -17.33
CA HIS A 479 -0.14 -9.95 -18.53
C HIS A 479 -1.43 -9.19 -18.18
N GLN A 480 -1.94 -8.33 -19.08
CA GLN A 480 -3.16 -7.56 -18.82
C GLN A 480 -4.35 -8.52 -18.59
N GLU A 481 -4.69 -9.32 -19.58
CA GLU A 481 -5.70 -10.38 -19.47
C GLU A 481 -5.30 -11.44 -18.43
N PRO A 482 -6.09 -11.70 -17.38
CA PRO A 482 -5.81 -12.71 -16.36
C PRO A 482 -5.75 -14.14 -16.91
N SER A 483 -6.59 -14.45 -17.90
CA SER A 483 -6.66 -15.77 -18.56
C SER A 483 -5.37 -16.19 -19.25
N LEU A 484 -4.55 -15.23 -19.71
CA LEU A 484 -3.27 -15.47 -20.37
C LEU A 484 -2.09 -15.59 -19.38
N ARG A 485 -2.33 -15.39 -18.09
CA ARG A 485 -1.33 -15.57 -17.03
C ARG A 485 -1.20 -17.08 -16.70
N PRO A 486 0.04 -17.60 -16.56
CA PRO A 486 0.30 -19.02 -16.29
C PRO A 486 -0.16 -19.44 -14.90
N GLU A 487 -0.43 -20.73 -14.71
CA GLU A 487 -0.63 -21.31 -13.37
C GLU A 487 0.71 -21.44 -12.62
N PHE A 488 0.68 -21.45 -11.28
CA PHE A 488 1.91 -21.65 -10.49
C PHE A 488 2.59 -23.01 -10.75
N THR A 489 1.86 -24.04 -11.19
CA THR A 489 2.42 -25.29 -11.72
C THR A 489 3.38 -25.05 -12.88
N GLU A 490 2.92 -24.35 -13.93
CA GLU A 490 3.72 -24.01 -15.11
C GLU A 490 4.89 -23.08 -14.76
N ILE A 491 4.66 -22.09 -13.89
CA ILE A 491 5.70 -21.18 -13.39
C ILE A 491 6.84 -21.98 -12.73
N MET A 492 6.51 -22.95 -11.87
CA MET A 492 7.51 -23.81 -11.22
C MET A 492 8.34 -24.60 -12.22
N GLU A 493 7.72 -25.20 -13.23
CA GLU A 493 8.41 -25.94 -14.28
C GLU A 493 9.38 -25.05 -15.07
N ILE A 494 8.93 -23.86 -15.50
CA ILE A 494 9.76 -22.89 -16.22
C ILE A 494 10.96 -22.45 -15.37
N LEU A 495 10.73 -22.13 -14.09
CA LEU A 495 11.82 -21.72 -13.18
C LEU A 495 12.83 -22.84 -12.95
N GLN A 496 12.38 -24.09 -12.79
CA GLN A 496 13.25 -25.26 -12.64
C GLN A 496 14.08 -25.52 -13.91
N GLN A 497 13.49 -25.41 -15.10
CA GLN A 497 14.21 -25.51 -16.36
C GLN A 497 15.29 -24.43 -16.50
N ILE A 498 15.00 -23.19 -16.08
CA ILE A 498 15.98 -22.09 -16.06
C ILE A 498 17.11 -22.41 -15.08
N ALA A 499 16.79 -22.87 -13.86
CA ALA A 499 17.77 -23.24 -12.85
C ALA A 499 18.72 -24.34 -13.33
N SER A 500 18.19 -25.41 -13.93
CA SER A 500 18.99 -26.50 -14.50
C SER A 500 19.97 -26.01 -15.58
N LYS A 501 19.51 -25.19 -16.52
CA LYS A 501 20.35 -24.60 -17.58
C LYS A 501 21.43 -23.65 -17.04
N VAL A 502 21.14 -22.94 -15.94
CA VAL A 502 22.12 -22.07 -15.25
C VAL A 502 23.20 -22.89 -14.55
N VAL A 503 22.84 -24.04 -13.95
CA VAL A 503 23.81 -24.97 -13.34
C VAL A 503 24.70 -25.62 -14.40
N GLU A 504 24.10 -26.12 -15.49
CA GLU A 504 24.81 -26.76 -16.60
C GLU A 504 25.85 -25.82 -17.23
N LYS A 505 25.42 -24.62 -17.64
CA LYS A 505 26.32 -23.60 -18.21
C LYS A 505 27.45 -23.20 -17.25
N LYS A 506 27.20 -23.20 -15.93
CA LYS A 506 28.24 -22.95 -14.93
C LYS A 506 29.27 -24.10 -14.88
N ARG A 507 28.83 -25.35 -15.02
CA ARG A 507 29.72 -26.53 -15.08
C ARG A 507 30.60 -26.48 -16.33
N GLU A 508 30.02 -26.24 -17.50
CA GLU A 508 30.76 -26.12 -18.77
C GLU A 508 31.88 -25.06 -18.71
N ILE A 509 31.59 -23.90 -18.11
CA ILE A 509 32.57 -22.81 -17.93
C ILE A 509 33.72 -23.22 -17.00
N LEU A 510 33.45 -24.01 -15.95
CA LEU A 510 34.47 -24.52 -15.03
C LEU A 510 35.35 -25.59 -15.70
N GLU A 511 34.74 -26.55 -16.39
CA GLU A 511 35.45 -27.61 -17.12
C GLU A 511 36.29 -27.05 -18.28
N GLY A 512 35.76 -26.08 -19.03
CA GLY A 512 36.47 -25.38 -20.10
C GLY A 512 37.65 -24.52 -19.61
N ARG A 513 37.57 -23.95 -18.40
CA ARG A 513 38.69 -23.24 -17.77
C ARG A 513 39.79 -24.21 -17.31
N GLY A 514 39.42 -25.36 -16.75
CA GLY A 514 40.38 -26.39 -16.34
C GLY A 514 41.21 -26.95 -17.52
N LYS A 515 40.60 -27.11 -18.70
CA LYS A 515 41.32 -27.52 -19.93
C LYS A 515 42.32 -26.44 -20.39
N ARG A 516 41.89 -25.18 -20.48
CA ARG A 516 42.76 -24.05 -20.91
C ARG A 516 43.90 -23.72 -19.93
N GLN A 517 43.80 -24.13 -18.66
CA GLN A 517 44.92 -24.01 -17.72
C GLN A 517 45.95 -25.12 -17.93
N LYS A 518 45.54 -26.37 -18.22
CA LYS A 518 46.48 -27.45 -18.58
C LYS A 518 47.23 -27.15 -19.88
N GLU A 519 46.57 -26.61 -20.89
CA GLU A 519 47.19 -26.21 -22.17
C GLU A 519 48.17 -25.02 -22.06
N LYS A 520 48.21 -24.32 -20.92
CA LYS A 520 49.15 -23.22 -20.63
C LYS A 520 50.27 -23.60 -19.65
N SER A 521 50.38 -24.88 -19.30
CA SER A 521 51.41 -25.41 -18.40
C SER A 521 52.20 -26.56 -19.05
N ILE A 522 52.24 -26.56 -20.39
CA ILE A 522 53.02 -27.45 -21.26
C ILE A 522 53.88 -26.56 -22.15
#